data_AF-A0A966MNZ7-F1
#
_entry.id   AF-A0A966MNZ7-F1
#
_cell.length_a   1.000
_cell.length_b   1.000
_cell.length_c   1.000
_cell.angle_alpha   90.00
_cell.angle_beta   90.00
_cell.angle_gamma   90.00
#
_symmetry.space_group_name_H-M   'P 1'
#
loop_
_entity.id
_entity.type
_entity.pdbx_description
1 polymer ?
#
loop_
_entity_poly.entity_id
_entity_poly.type
_entity_poly.pdbx_seq_one_letter_code
_entity_poly.pdbx_strand_id
1 'polypeptide(L)' 'MRDIDEPEALAEVIADLMPRMLRAGGSHTGDTGPGRREGDGLCALDGTLLERSTVAGRTTVACPLHQR' A
#
# COMPACT_ATOMS: atom_id res chain seq x y z
N MET A 1 -6.57 14.85 -18.27
CA MET A 1 -5.86 14.35 -17.08
C MET A 1 -6.28 15.27 -15.95
N ARG A 2 -7.07 14.79 -14.98
CA ARG A 2 -7.46 15.61 -13.83
C ARG A 2 -6.20 15.80 -12.99
N ASP A 3 -5.85 17.04 -12.66
CA ASP A 3 -4.83 17.28 -11.65
C ASP A 3 -5.34 16.63 -10.36
N ILE A 4 -4.61 15.64 -9.87
CA ILE A 4 -4.94 14.99 -8.61
C ILE A 4 -4.32 15.86 -7.52
N ASP A 5 -5.14 16.34 -6.61
CA ASP A 5 -4.64 16.87 -5.35
C ASP A 5 -4.13 15.65 -4.55
N GLU A 6 -2.82 15.38 -4.63
CA GLU A 6 -2.20 14.20 -4.03
C GLU A 6 -2.37 14.15 -2.51
N PRO A 7 -2.23 15.26 -1.76
CA PRO A 7 -2.60 15.30 -0.34
C PRO A 7 -4.05 14.91 -0.06
N GLU A 8 -5.02 15.45 -0.80
CA GLU A 8 -6.44 15.12 -0.60
C GLU A 8 -6.71 13.64 -0.92
N ALA A 9 -6.20 13.15 -2.05
CA ALA A 9 -6.34 11.77 -2.46
C ALA A 9 -5.73 10.79 -1.44
N LEU A 10 -4.56 11.13 -0.87
CA LEU A 10 -3.92 10.33 0.17
C LEU A 10 -4.77 10.31 1.45
N ALA A 11 -5.29 11.47 1.87
CA ALA A 11 -6.12 11.58 3.06
C ALA A 11 -7.40 10.75 2.93
N GLU A 12 -8.07 10.81 1.78
CA GLU A 12 -9.27 10.01 1.49
C GLU A 12 -9.00 8.50 1.58
N VAL A 13 -7.91 8.03 0.95
CA VAL A 13 -7.53 6.62 0.97
C VAL A 13 -7.19 6.14 2.39
N ILE A 14 -6.47 6.95 3.19
CA ILE A 14 -6.17 6.62 4.59
C ILE A 14 -7.45 6.53 5.41
N ALA A 15 -8.35 7.51 5.27
CA ALA A 15 -9.61 7.56 6.00
C ALA A 15 -10.53 6.36 5.69
N ASP A 16 -10.51 5.88 4.45
CA ASP A 16 -11.27 4.71 4.04
C ASP A 16 -10.62 3.37 4.47
N LEU A 17 -9.30 3.22 4.30
CA LEU A 17 -8.61 1.96 4.56
C LEU A 17 -8.45 1.66 6.06
N MET A 18 -8.20 2.67 6.89
CA MET A 18 -7.91 2.46 8.31
C MET A 18 -9.04 1.73 9.05
N PRO A 19 -10.33 2.13 8.94
CA PRO A 19 -11.42 1.41 9.59
C PRO A 19 -11.59 -0.02 9.06
N ARG A 20 -11.35 -0.25 7.76
CA ARG A 20 -11.43 -1.59 7.15
C ARG A 20 -10.35 -2.52 7.73
N MET A 21 -9.12 -2.03 7.78
CA MET A 21 -7.99 -2.78 8.35
C MET A 21 -8.23 -3.12 9.83
N LEU A 22 -8.72 -2.17 10.62
CA LEU A 22 -8.99 -2.39 12.05
C LEU A 22 -10.10 -3.42 12.26
N ARG A 23 -11.20 -3.36 11.49
CA ARG A 23 -12.27 -4.37 11.56
C ARG A 23 -11.79 -5.76 11.17
N ALA A 24 -10.78 -5.84 10.29
CA ALA A 24 -10.19 -7.11 9.89
C ALA A 24 -9.21 -7.71 10.92
N GLY A 25 -8.98 -7.07 12.08
CA GLY A 25 -8.02 -7.54 13.09
C GLY A 25 -6.66 -6.82 13.07
N GLY A 26 -6.55 -5.73 12.29
CA GLY A 26 -5.35 -4.93 12.18
C GLY A 26 -4.16 -5.71 11.60
N SER A 27 -2.95 -5.16 11.75
CA SER A 27 -1.75 -5.75 11.15
C SER A 27 -1.28 -7.06 11.80
N HIS A 28 -1.81 -7.42 12.98
CA HIS A 28 -1.40 -8.62 13.68
C HIS A 28 -2.20 -9.85 13.24
N THR A 29 -3.52 -9.79 13.37
CA THR A 29 -4.43 -10.93 13.11
C THR A 29 -5.22 -10.79 11.81
N GLY A 30 -5.18 -9.62 11.16
CA GLY A 30 -5.86 -9.38 9.90
C GLY A 30 -5.06 -9.76 8.67
N ASP A 31 -5.79 -9.95 7.57
CA ASP A 31 -5.22 -10.14 6.24
C ASP A 31 -4.58 -8.82 5.78
N THR A 32 -3.26 -8.78 5.89
CA THR A 32 -2.45 -7.74 5.27
C THR A 32 -2.12 -8.29 3.90
N GLY A 33 -2.80 -7.81 2.86
CA GLY A 33 -2.85 -8.42 1.53
C GLY A 33 -1.53 -8.94 0.94
N PRO A 34 -1.62 -9.68 -0.17
CA PRO A 34 -0.68 -10.73 -0.57
C PRO A 34 0.81 -10.35 -0.61
N GLY A 35 1.16 -9.08 -0.80
CA GLY A 35 2.56 -8.63 -0.87
C GLY A 35 3.25 -8.25 0.45
N ARG A 36 2.58 -8.33 1.61
CA ARG A 36 3.17 -7.82 2.88
C ARG A 36 3.80 -8.87 3.78
N ARG A 37 3.48 -10.16 3.62
CA ARG A 37 3.92 -11.22 4.55
C ARG A 37 5.04 -12.11 4.00
N GLU A 38 5.08 -12.40 2.69
CA GLU A 38 6.11 -13.28 2.10
C GLU A 38 6.41 -12.90 0.64
N GLY A 39 7.69 -12.63 0.32
CA GLY A 39 8.15 -12.34 -1.04
C GLY A 39 7.86 -10.94 -1.56
N ASP A 40 8.62 -10.50 -2.57
CA ASP A 40 8.36 -9.26 -3.30
C ASP A 40 7.01 -9.43 -4.01
N GLY A 41 5.95 -8.97 -3.35
CA GLY A 41 4.57 -9.20 -3.77
C GLY A 41 4.28 -8.66 -5.16
N LEU A 42 3.13 -9.04 -5.70
CA LEU A 42 2.61 -8.49 -6.94
C LEU A 42 1.64 -7.34 -6.63
N CYS A 43 1.66 -6.31 -7.48
CA CYS A 43 0.69 -5.23 -7.44
C CYS A 43 -0.71 -5.82 -7.65
N ALA A 44 -1.65 -5.42 -6.77
CA ALA A 44 -3.03 -5.89 -6.87
C ALA A 44 -3.80 -5.36 -8.09
N LEU A 45 -3.27 -4.33 -8.77
CA LEU A 45 -3.91 -3.72 -9.94
C LEU A 45 -3.58 -4.47 -11.23
N ASP A 46 -2.32 -4.85 -11.42
CA ASP A 46 -1.82 -5.36 -12.71
C ASP A 46 -0.83 -6.53 -12.61
N GLY A 47 -0.49 -6.97 -11.40
CA GLY A 47 0.47 -8.04 -11.18
C GLY A 47 1.94 -7.63 -11.31
N THR A 48 2.27 -6.34 -11.45
CA THR A 48 3.67 -5.88 -11.52
C THR A 48 4.41 -6.19 -10.21
N LEU A 49 5.67 -6.63 -10.29
CA LEU A 49 6.51 -6.84 -9.10
C LEU A 49 6.63 -5.55 -8.29
N LEU A 50 6.38 -5.64 -6.99
CA LEU A 50 6.55 -4.51 -6.09
C LEU A 50 8.03 -4.25 -5.83
N GLU A 51 8.42 -2.98 -5.85
CA GLU A 51 9.75 -2.55 -5.47
C GLU A 51 9.86 -2.37 -3.96
N ARG A 52 11.03 -2.76 -3.42
CA ARG A 52 11.38 -2.59 -2.02
C ARG A 52 12.52 -1.59 -1.90
N SER A 53 12.32 -0.56 -1.09
CA SER A 53 13.34 0.43 -0.75
C SER A 53 13.51 0.57 0.75
N THR A 54 14.66 1.07 1.19
CA THR A 54 14.93 1.37 2.60
C THR A 54 15.26 2.85 2.75
N VAL A 55 14.45 3.58 3.51
CA VAL A 55 14.64 5.01 3.80
C VAL A 55 14.76 5.18 5.31
N ALA A 56 15.89 5.74 5.76
CA ALA A 56 16.19 5.92 7.19
C ALA A 56 15.96 4.65 8.05
N GLY A 57 16.35 3.48 7.51
CA GLY A 57 16.21 2.19 8.19
C GLY A 57 14.79 1.59 8.17
N ARG A 58 13.83 2.22 7.48
CA ARG A 58 12.47 1.70 7.31
C ARG A 58 12.29 1.16 5.90
N THR A 59 11.76 -0.06 5.80
CA THR A 59 11.38 -0.62 4.51
C THR A 59 10.07 -0.01 4.00
N THR A 60 10.09 0.44 2.76
CA THR A 60 8.91 0.79 1.97
C THR A 60 8.74 -0.21 0.84
N VAL A 61 7.49 -0.57 0.52
CA VAL A 61 7.12 -1.42 -0.61
C VAL A 61 6.11 -0.66 -1.45
N ALA A 62 6.35 -0.52 -2.76
CA ALA A 62 5.52 0.26 -3.67
C ALA A 62 5.52 -0.33 -5.09
N CYS A 63 4.45 -0.11 -5.85
CA CYS A 63 4.42 -0.48 -7.27
C CYS A 63 5.07 0.63 -8.12
N PRO A 64 6.10 0.34 -8.92
CA PRO A 64 6.81 1.37 -9.69
C PRO A 64 5.99 1.98 -10.84
N LEU A 65 4.92 1.31 -11.27
CA LEU A 65 4.07 1.82 -12.36
C LEU A 65 2.96 2.75 -11.86
N HIS A 66 2.46 2.49 -10.64
CA HIS A 66 1.29 3.17 -10.09
C HIS A 66 1.61 4.20 -9.01
N GLN A 67 2.82 4.16 -8.43
CA GLN A 67 3.27 5.11 -7.41
C GLN A 67 4.57 5.76 -7.88
N ARG A 68 4.62 7.09 -7.89
CA ARG A 68 5.74 7.91 -8.38
C ARG A 68 6.31 8.76 -7.27
#